data_AF-A0A7S1H9T0-F1
#
_entry.id   AF-A0A7S1H9T0-F1
#
_cell.length_a   1.000
_cell.length_b   1.000
_cell.length_c   1.000
_cell.angle_alpha   90.00
_cell.angle_beta   90.00
_cell.angle_gamma   90.00
#
_symmetry.space_group_name_H-M   'P 1'
#
loop_
_entity.id
_entity.type
_entity.pdbx_description
1 polymer ?
#
loop_
_entity_poly.entity_id
_entity_poly.type
_entity_poly.pdbx_seq_one_letter_code
_entity_poly.pdbx_strand_id
1 'polypeptide(L)'
;RGGELSDREVSPQRLVHHRHAWYLDAWCHASDGYRRFALDGIEAATLLEAEAKAVPLAELEAALDQGYGIFAGGTPREAELLFSAETAAWVSREEWHPAQRSEVLPDGRWRLRLPY
;
A
#
# COMPACT_ATOMS: atom_id res chain seq x y z
N ARG A 1 0.16 -3.57 16.00
CA ARG A 1 1.63 -3.71 16.21
C ARG A 1 2.28 -2.83 15.16
N GLY A 2 3.02 -1.80 15.57
CA GLY A 2 3.71 -0.89 14.63
C GLY A 2 4.69 -1.69 13.79
N GLY A 3 4.76 -1.39 12.49
CA GLY A 3 5.68 -2.06 11.58
C GLY A 3 7.12 -1.75 11.97
N GLU A 4 7.92 -2.79 12.17
CA GLU A 4 9.37 -2.63 12.28
C GLU A 4 9.93 -2.23 10.92
N LEU A 5 10.83 -1.25 10.92
CA LEU A 5 11.56 -0.87 9.72
C LEU A 5 12.43 -2.05 9.28
N SER A 6 12.48 -2.28 7.97
CA SER A 6 13.29 -3.34 7.38
C SER A 6 13.93 -2.86 6.10
N ASP A 7 15.23 -3.09 5.96
CA ASP A 7 15.92 -2.88 4.69
C ASP A 7 15.53 -3.96 3.68
N ARG A 8 15.28 -3.56 2.44
CA ARG A 8 14.93 -4.47 1.35
C ARG A 8 15.68 -4.10 0.09
N GLU A 9 16.41 -5.07 -0.43
CA GLU A 9 16.91 -5.00 -1.80
C GLU A 9 15.75 -5.30 -2.76
N VAL A 10 15.54 -4.40 -3.71
CA VAL A 10 14.46 -4.50 -4.69
C VAL A 10 14.96 -4.13 -6.08
N SER A 11 14.46 -4.83 -7.11
CA SER A 11 14.61 -4.41 -8.50
C SER A 11 13.38 -3.60 -8.91
N PRO A 12 13.47 -2.26 -9.00
CA PRO A 12 12.33 -1.40 -9.31
C PRO A 12 11.84 -1.62 -10.74
N GLN A 13 10.52 -1.68 -10.96
CA GLN A 13 9.92 -1.92 -12.29
C GLN A 13 9.09 -0.75 -12.78
N ARG A 14 8.16 -0.24 -11.96
CA ARG A 14 7.34 0.93 -12.30
C ARG A 14 6.84 1.67 -11.07
N LEU A 15 6.53 2.95 -11.26
CA LEU A 15 5.78 3.75 -10.32
C LEU A 15 4.31 3.81 -10.73
N VAL A 16 3.43 3.52 -9.77
CA VAL A 16 1.97 3.55 -9.97
C VAL A 16 1.40 4.66 -9.09
N HIS A 17 0.70 5.60 -9.71
CA HIS A 17 -0.05 6.62 -9.00
C HIS A 17 -1.51 6.17 -8.88
N HIS A 18 -1.99 6.01 -7.65
CA HIS A 18 -3.37 5.59 -7.39
C HIS A 18 -3.91 6.32 -6.16
N ARG A 19 -5.06 6.99 -6.33
CA ARG A 19 -5.77 7.72 -5.26
C ARG A 19 -4.85 8.57 -4.37
N HIS A 20 -4.05 9.43 -5.01
CA HIS A 20 -3.16 10.40 -4.36
C HIS A 20 -1.89 9.85 -3.70
N ALA A 21 -1.68 8.52 -3.75
CA ALA A 21 -0.45 7.89 -3.28
C ALA A 21 0.36 7.30 -4.45
N TRP A 22 1.68 7.30 -4.27
CA TRP A 22 2.61 6.65 -5.18
C TRP A 22 3.07 5.32 -4.62
N TYR A 23 3.16 4.34 -5.51
CA TYR A 23 3.60 2.99 -5.17
C TYR A 23 4.71 2.55 -6.12
N LEU A 24 5.70 1.85 -5.58
CA LEU A 24 6.76 1.20 -6.32
C LEU A 24 6.42 -0.27 -6.47
N ASP A 25 6.21 -0.71 -7.71
CA ASP A 25 6.19 -2.13 -8.04
C ASP A 25 7.61 -2.60 -8.28
N ALA A 26 8.01 -3.64 -7.55
CA ALA A 26 9.36 -4.17 -7.62
C ALA A 26 9.41 -5.68 -7.43
N TRP A 27 10.46 -6.29 -7.96
CA TRP A 27 10.88 -7.61 -7.51
C TRP A 27 11.62 -7.45 -6.17
N CYS A 28 11.10 -8.04 -5.10
CA CYS A 28 11.77 -8.04 -3.82
C CYS A 28 12.61 -9.31 -3.69
N HIS A 29 13.93 -9.15 -3.62
CA HIS A 29 14.88 -10.28 -3.56
C HIS A 29 14.74 -11.07 -2.25
N ALA A 30 14.42 -10.38 -1.15
CA ALA A 30 14.19 -11.03 0.14
C ALA A 30 12.98 -11.98 0.16
N SER A 31 11.96 -11.73 -0.69
CA SER A 31 10.78 -12.59 -0.82
C SER A 31 10.76 -13.44 -2.08
N ASP A 32 11.81 -13.35 -2.90
CA ASP A 32 11.92 -13.96 -4.24
C ASP A 32 10.62 -13.82 -5.06
N GLY A 33 10.09 -12.59 -5.12
CA GLY A 33 8.77 -12.37 -5.70
C GLY A 33 8.36 -10.91 -5.83
N TYR A 34 7.21 -10.69 -6.50
CA TYR A 34 6.62 -9.38 -6.71
C TYR A 34 6.06 -8.77 -5.42
N ARG A 35 6.38 -7.50 -5.19
CA ARG A 35 5.89 -6.70 -4.07
C ARG A 35 5.63 -5.26 -4.50
N ARG A 36 4.63 -4.65 -3.89
CA ARG A 36 4.29 -3.23 -4.03
C ARG A 36 4.63 -2.51 -2.74
N PHE A 37 5.39 -1.42 -2.84
CA PHE A 37 5.83 -0.60 -1.72
C PHE A 37 5.19 0.78 -1.82
N ALA A 38 4.51 1.24 -0.77
CA ALA A 38 4.05 2.63 -0.72
C ALA A 38 5.27 3.55 -0.60
N LEU A 39 5.40 4.55 -1.47
CA LEU A 39 6.54 5.48 -1.43
C LEU A 39 6.62 6.23 -0.11
N ASP A 40 5.47 6.58 0.48
CA ASP A 40 5.39 7.28 1.77
C ASP A 40 5.90 6.43 2.94
N GLY A 41 6.06 5.11 2.75
CA GLY A 41 6.64 4.20 3.73
C GLY A 41 8.14 3.95 3.55
N ILE A 42 8.79 4.58 2.56
CA ILE A 42 10.23 4.44 2.30
C ILE A 42 10.97 5.61 2.95
N GLU A 43 11.74 5.33 4.00
CA GLU A 43 12.51 6.37 4.71
C GLU A 43 13.75 6.82 3.92
N ALA A 44 14.40 5.89 3.22
CA ALA A 44 15.57 6.15 2.40
C ALA A 44 15.69 5.13 1.26
N ALA A 45 16.32 5.56 0.16
CA ALA A 45 16.64 4.69 -0.97
C ALA A 45 18.09 4.97 -1.43
N THR A 46 18.87 3.90 -1.60
CA THR A 46 20.25 3.97 -2.09
C THR A 46 20.38 3.11 -3.34
N LEU A 47 20.99 3.65 -4.39
CA LEU A 47 21.28 2.89 -5.60
C LEU A 47 22.43 1.92 -5.33
N LEU A 48 22.25 0.66 -5.72
CA LEU A 48 23.27 -0.37 -5.61
C LEU A 48 23.98 -0.58 -6.96
N GLU A 49 25.20 -1.11 -6.93
CA GLU A 49 25.94 -1.48 -8.15
C GLU A 49 25.37 -2.71 -8.86
N ALA A 50 24.55 -3.51 -8.15
CA ALA A 50 23.91 -4.69 -8.69
C ALA A 50 22.89 -4.33 -9.79
N GLU A 51 22.88 -5.13 -10.85
CA GLU A 51 21.92 -4.95 -11.94
C GLU A 51 20.50 -5.34 -11.47
N ALA A 52 19.52 -4.49 -11.79
CA ALA A 52 18.14 -4.76 -11.49
C ALA A 52 17.62 -5.92 -12.35
N LYS A 53 16.91 -6.86 -11.72
CA LYS A 53 16.19 -7.92 -12.44
C LYS A 53 15.09 -7.29 -13.28
N ALA A 54 15.22 -7.36 -14.60
CA ALA A 54 14.12 -7.02 -15.52
C ALA A 54 13.06 -8.12 -15.45
N VAL A 55 11.82 -7.73 -15.20
CA VAL A 55 10.68 -8.66 -15.26
C VAL A 55 9.73 -8.27 -16.39
N PRO A 56 9.10 -9.23 -17.09
CA PRO A 56 8.12 -8.90 -18.10
C PRO A 56 6.94 -8.14 -17.49
N LEU A 57 6.57 -7.01 -18.12
CA LEU A 57 5.48 -6.17 -17.64
C LEU A 57 4.16 -6.95 -17.49
N ALA A 58 3.88 -7.86 -18.42
CA ALA A 58 2.69 -8.70 -18.38
C ALA A 58 2.63 -9.62 -17.14
N GLU A 59 3.78 -10.14 -16.67
CA GLU A 59 3.84 -10.93 -15.45
C GLU A 59 3.66 -10.07 -14.19
N LEU A 60 4.23 -8.85 -14.21
CA LEU A 60 4.06 -7.87 -13.14
C LEU A 60 2.60 -7.45 -12.97
N GLU A 61 1.94 -7.10 -14.08
CA GLU A 61 0.52 -6.73 -14.12
C GLU A 61 -0.35 -7.89 -13.66
N ALA A 62 -0.10 -9.10 -14.17
CA ALA A 62 -0.81 -10.29 -13.73
C ALA A 62 -0.62 -10.56 -12.22
N ALA A 63 0.55 -10.29 -11.64
CA ALA A 63 0.80 -10.56 -10.24
C ALA A 63 0.28 -9.47 -9.29
N LEU A 64 0.36 -8.19 -9.69
CA LEU A 64 0.13 -7.05 -8.80
C LEU A 64 -1.18 -6.30 -9.04
N ASP A 65 -1.82 -6.51 -10.19
CA ASP A 65 -3.05 -5.79 -10.57
C ASP A 65 -4.29 -6.70 -10.55
N GLN A 66 -4.14 -7.97 -10.13
CA GLN A 66 -5.26 -8.87 -9.87
C GLN A 66 -5.85 -8.63 -8.46
N GLY A 67 -6.70 -7.60 -8.31
CA GLY A 67 -7.44 -7.38 -7.07
C GLY A 67 -8.11 -6.01 -6.96
N TYR A 68 -8.43 -5.60 -5.73
CA TYR A 68 -9.11 -4.33 -5.48
C TYR A 68 -8.14 -3.16 -5.71
N GLY A 69 -8.19 -2.58 -6.91
CA GLY A 69 -7.26 -1.53 -7.33
C GLY A 69 -5.82 -2.08 -7.41
N ILE A 70 -4.93 -1.51 -6.60
CA ILE A 70 -3.50 -1.89 -6.53
C ILE A 70 -3.18 -2.94 -5.46
N PHE A 71 -4.18 -3.59 -4.86
CA PHE A 71 -3.93 -4.61 -3.84
C PHE A 71 -4.21 -5.99 -4.43
N ALA A 72 -3.17 -6.79 -4.57
CA ALA A 72 -3.24 -8.11 -5.18
C ALA A 72 -3.78 -9.18 -4.23
N GLY A 73 -4.69 -10.02 -4.75
CA GLY A 73 -5.04 -11.36 -4.23
C GLY A 73 -5.84 -11.44 -2.93
N GLY A 74 -7.07 -11.98 -2.99
CA GLY A 74 -7.79 -12.45 -1.79
C GLY A 74 -9.32 -12.51 -1.92
N THR A 75 -9.97 -13.23 -1.00
CA THR A 75 -11.41 -13.07 -0.73
C THR A 75 -11.59 -11.75 0.01
N PRO A 76 -12.51 -10.85 -0.42
CA PRO A 76 -12.72 -9.56 0.24
C PRO A 76 -12.96 -9.75 1.73
N ARG A 77 -12.14 -9.10 2.58
CA ARG A 77 -12.33 -9.03 4.03
C ARG A 77 -12.62 -7.60 4.43
N GLU A 78 -13.36 -7.39 5.51
CA GLU A 78 -13.61 -6.06 6.05
C GLU A 78 -12.52 -5.70 7.08
N ALA A 79 -11.84 -4.58 6.88
CA ALA A 79 -10.95 -3.99 7.86
C ALA A 79 -11.67 -2.86 8.60
N GLU A 80 -11.50 -2.79 9.93
CA GLU A 80 -11.95 -1.66 10.76
C GLU A 80 -10.72 -0.90 11.29
N LEU A 81 -10.64 0.39 10.98
CA LEU A 81 -9.61 1.32 11.45
C LEU A 81 -10.24 2.32 12.41
N LEU A 82 -9.54 2.61 13.51
CA LEU A 82 -9.98 3.58 14.52
C LEU A 82 -8.90 4.64 14.71
N PHE A 83 -9.22 5.87 14.31
CA PHE A 83 -8.33 7.02 14.37
C PHE A 83 -8.63 7.87 15.61
N SER A 84 -7.59 8.47 16.18
CA SER A 84 -7.73 9.46 17.26
C SER A 84 -8.44 10.72 16.73
N ALA A 85 -9.02 11.52 17.64
CA ALA A 85 -9.71 12.76 17.26
C ALA A 85 -8.80 13.77 16.55
N GLU A 86 -7.51 13.80 16.92
CA GLU A 86 -6.51 14.67 16.30
C GLU A 86 -6.23 14.29 14.84
N THR A 87 -6.07 12.99 14.56
CA THR A 87 -5.79 12.48 13.21
C THR A 87 -7.05 12.44 12.34
N ALA A 88 -8.22 12.21 12.95
CA ALA A 88 -9.52 12.14 12.27
C ALA A 88 -9.85 13.40 11.46
N ALA A 89 -9.47 14.59 11.95
CA ALA A 89 -9.78 15.86 11.28
C ALA A 89 -9.20 15.97 9.86
N TRP A 90 -8.09 15.28 9.61
CA TRP A 90 -7.40 15.26 8.31
C TRP A 90 -7.74 14.03 7.49
N VAL A 91 -7.71 12.85 8.12
CA VAL A 91 -7.88 11.57 7.43
C VAL A 91 -9.34 11.31 7.00
N SER A 92 -10.32 11.84 7.75
CA SER A 92 -11.75 11.63 7.40
C SER A 92 -12.19 12.28 6.09
N ARG A 93 -11.37 13.18 5.51
CA ARG A 93 -11.65 13.85 4.23
C ARG A 93 -11.25 13.03 3.02
N GLU A 94 -10.58 11.90 3.24
CA GLU A 94 -10.01 11.08 2.19
C GLU A 94 -10.92 9.87 1.90
N GLU A 95 -11.11 9.58 0.60
CA GLU A 95 -11.84 8.40 0.16
C GLU A 95 -10.84 7.27 -0.16
N TRP A 96 -10.66 6.39 0.82
CA TRP A 96 -9.78 5.23 0.79
C TRP A 96 -10.38 4.13 -0.10
N HIS A 97 -11.70 3.94 -0.06
CA HIS A 97 -12.42 2.93 -0.83
C HIS A 97 -13.88 3.38 -1.14
N PRO A 98 -14.43 3.28 -2.36
CA PRO A 98 -15.81 3.64 -2.69
C PRO A 98 -16.90 2.93 -1.88
N ALA A 99 -16.67 1.69 -1.46
CA ALA A 99 -17.51 0.99 -0.48
C ALA A 99 -17.14 1.24 1.00
N GLN A 100 -16.30 2.24 1.31
CA GLN A 100 -15.94 2.55 2.69
C GLN A 100 -17.15 3.09 3.45
N ARG A 101 -17.20 2.80 4.74
CA ARG A 101 -18.19 3.33 5.67
C ARG A 101 -17.45 3.98 6.82
N SER A 102 -17.81 5.20 7.17
CA SER A 102 -17.15 5.89 8.27
C SER A 102 -18.13 6.56 9.21
N GLU A 103 -17.74 6.67 10.47
CA GLU A 103 -18.52 7.34 11.51
C GLU A 103 -17.60 8.09 12.49
N VAL A 104 -18.05 9.25 12.96
CA VAL A 104 -17.42 9.96 14.08
C VAL A 104 -18.06 9.45 15.37
N LEU A 105 -17.24 8.98 16.29
CA LEU A 105 -17.66 8.47 17.59
C LEU A 105 -17.89 9.63 18.58
N PRO A 106 -18.64 9.41 19.68
CA PRO A 106 -18.96 10.44 20.67
C PRO A 106 -17.74 11.07 21.36
N ASP A 107 -16.60 10.39 21.36
CA ASP A 107 -15.33 10.86 21.93
C ASP A 107 -14.44 11.58 20.90
N GLY A 108 -14.98 11.87 19.71
CA GLY A 108 -14.29 12.56 18.62
C GLY A 108 -13.40 11.66 17.78
N ARG A 109 -13.27 10.36 18.10
CA ARG A 109 -12.56 9.40 17.25
C ARG A 109 -13.30 9.14 15.95
N TRP A 110 -12.60 8.68 14.93
CA TRP A 110 -13.20 8.33 13.65
C TRP A 110 -12.97 6.86 13.32
N ARG A 111 -14.07 6.14 13.06
CA ARG A 111 -14.04 4.73 12.65
C ARG A 111 -14.24 4.67 11.14
N LEU A 112 -13.38 3.90 10.47
CA LEU A 112 -13.46 3.61 9.05
C LEU A 112 -13.53 2.10 8.83
N ARG A 113 -14.53 1.63 8.10
CA ARG A 113 -14.65 0.24 7.62
C ARG A 113 -14.49 0.22 6.11
N LEU A 114 -13.62 -0.64 5.61
CA LEU A 114 -13.45 -0.81 4.17
C LEU A 114 -13.14 -2.27 3.80
N PRO A 115 -13.56 -2.73 2.60
CA PRO A 115 -13.13 -4.01 2.06
C PRO A 115 -11.65 -3.97 1.64
N TYR A 116 -10.91 -5.07 1.83
CA TYR A 116 -9.55 -5.29 1.33
C TYR A 116 -9.34 -6.72 0.81
#